data_AF-A0A1Y3WWB7-F1
#
_entry.id   AF-A0A1Y3WWB7-F1
#
_cell.length_a   1.000
_cell.length_b   1.000
_cell.length_c   1.000
_cell.angle_alpha   90.00
_cell.angle_beta   90.00
_cell.angle_gamma   90.00
#
_symmetry.space_group_name_H-M   'P 1'
#
loop_
_entity.id
_entity.type
_entity.pdbx_description
1 polymer ?
#
loop_
_entity_poly.entity_id
_entity_poly.type
_entity_poly.pdbx_seq_one_letter_code
_entity_poly.pdbx_strand_id
1 'polypeptide(L)' 'MTQYPTDLTEKQWQVIKNILEPQARNRKHPLKEIMNAILYINKTGCQWRMLPSDFAPWQT' A
#
# COMPACT_ATOMS: atom_id res chain seq x y z
N MET A 1 4.68 8.43 9.65
CA MET A 1 4.63 7.76 8.34
C MET A 1 5.74 8.34 7.49
N THR A 2 6.74 7.52 7.21
CA THR A 2 7.82 7.86 6.28
C THR A 2 7.27 7.84 4.86
N GLN A 3 7.50 8.90 4.08
CA GLN A 3 7.15 8.88 2.65
C GLN A 3 8.25 8.16 1.88
N TYR A 4 7.89 7.11 1.17
CA TYR A 4 8.81 6.39 0.29
C TYR A 4 8.73 6.94 -1.13
N PRO A 5 9.84 6.94 -1.90
CA PRO A 5 9.81 7.33 -3.33
C PRO A 5 8.87 6.46 -4.18
N THR A 6 8.44 5.32 -3.67
CA THR A 6 7.51 4.37 -4.29
C THR A 6 6.04 4.66 -3.96
N ASP A 7 5.77 5.60 -3.05
CA ASP A 7 4.42 5.91 -2.62
C ASP A 7 3.62 6.58 -3.73
N LEU A 8 2.33 6.25 -3.77
CA LEU A 8 1.41 6.84 -4.73
C LEU A 8 1.15 8.31 -4.41
N THR A 9 1.27 9.14 -5.44
CA THR A 9 0.70 10.50 -5.40
C THR A 9 -0.81 10.43 -5.26
N GLU A 10 -1.41 11.51 -4.76
CA GLU A 10 -2.86 11.56 -4.61
C GLU A 10 -3.59 11.36 -5.94
N LYS A 11 -3.07 11.94 -7.03
CA LYS A 11 -3.64 11.79 -8.38
C LYS A 11 -3.63 10.32 -8.85
N GLN A 12 -2.51 9.62 -8.66
CA GLN A 12 -2.41 8.20 -9.02
C GLN A 12 -3.34 7.35 -8.14
N TRP A 13 -3.42 7.67 -6.85
CA TRP A 13 -4.31 6.99 -5.93
C TRP A 13 -5.78 7.11 -6.34
N GLN A 14 -6.24 8.28 -6.78
CA GLN A 14 -7.64 8.45 -7.22
C GLN A 14 -8.01 7.53 -8.40
N VAL A 15 -7.10 7.31 -9.34
CA VAL A 15 -7.33 6.38 -10.46
C VAL A 15 -7.43 4.93 -9.96
N ILE A 16 -6.51 4.52 -9.08
CA ILE A 16 -6.45 3.16 -8.55
C ILE A 16 -7.65 2.88 -7.63
N LYS A 17 -8.03 3.86 -6.80
CA LYS A 17 -9.14 3.77 -5.85
C LYS A 17 -10.44 3.35 -6.56
N ASN A 18 -10.73 3.94 -7.72
CA ASN A 18 -11.93 3.61 -8.50
C ASN A 18 -11.96 2.15 -8.99
N ILE A 19 -10.79 1.51 -9.15
CA ILE A 19 -10.69 0.10 -9.55
C ILE A 19 -10.82 -0.81 -8.32
N LEU A 20 -10.23 -0.41 -7.19
CA LEU A 20 -10.18 -1.22 -5.96
C LEU A 20 -11.43 -1.12 -5.08
N GLU A 21 -12.29 -0.12 -5.30
CA GLU A 21 -13.52 0.11 -4.52
C GLU A 21 -14.82 -0.17 -5.30
N PRO A 22 -15.13 -1.40 -5.71
CA PRO A 22 -16.48 -1.73 -6.15
C PRO A 22 -17.45 -1.96 -4.97
N GLN A 23 -16.95 -2.32 -3.77
CA GLN A 23 -17.79 -2.56 -2.58
C GLN A 23 -17.09 -2.11 -1.29
N ALA A 24 -17.81 -1.34 -0.47
CA ALA A 24 -17.35 -0.80 0.80
C ALA A 24 -17.25 -1.89 1.89
N ARG A 25 -16.19 -2.71 1.80
CA ARG A 25 -15.82 -3.65 2.87
C ARG A 25 -15.12 -2.88 4.00
N ASN A 26 -15.53 -3.09 5.24
CA ASN A 26 -14.80 -2.61 6.41
C ASN A 26 -13.42 -3.28 6.46
N ARG A 27 -12.37 -2.46 6.32
CA ARG A 27 -10.97 -2.89 6.35
C ARG A 27 -10.28 -2.23 7.54
N LYS A 28 -9.47 -3.00 8.27
CA LYS A 28 -8.65 -2.51 9.38
C LYS A 28 -7.56 -1.54 8.91
N HIS A 29 -7.01 -1.77 7.72
CA HIS A 29 -5.95 -0.97 7.12
C HIS A 29 -6.44 -0.27 5.85
N PRO A 30 -6.07 1.01 5.62
CA PRO A 30 -6.37 1.71 4.38
C PRO A 30 -5.79 1.02 3.15
N LEU A 31 -6.57 0.91 2.08
CA LEU A 31 -6.11 0.29 0.82
C LEU A 31 -4.88 1.02 0.22
N LYS A 32 -4.79 2.34 0.42
CA LYS A 32 -3.65 3.15 -0.03
C LYS A 32 -2.34 2.68 0.58
N GLU A 33 -2.33 2.39 1.88
CA GLU A 33 -1.15 1.91 2.60
C GLU A 33 -0.73 0.52 2.12
N ILE A 34 -1.70 -0.36 1.90
CA ILE A 34 -1.45 -1.71 1.35
C ILE A 34 -0.85 -1.58 -0.06
N MET A 35 -1.36 -0.68 -0.89
CA MET A 35 -0.85 -0.48 -2.24
C MET A 35 0.57 0.10 -2.24
N ASN A 36 0.86 1.08 -1.37
CA ASN A 36 2.21 1.60 -1.19
C ASN A 36 3.20 0.50 -0.76
N ALA A 37 2.79 -0.39 0.16
CA ALA A 37 3.61 -1.54 0.57
C ALA A 37 3.91 -2.49 -0.60
N ILE A 38 2.90 -2.83 -1.41
CA ILE A 38 3.07 -3.67 -2.60
C ILE A 38 4.03 -3.02 -3.61
N LEU A 39 3.87 -1.72 -3.86
CA LEU A 39 4.74 -0.98 -4.77
C LEU A 39 6.17 -0.87 -4.26
N TYR A 40 6.35 -0.69 -2.95
CA TYR A 40 7.65 -0.71 -2.30
C TYR A 40 8.37 -2.05 -2.56
N ILE A 41 7.69 -3.16 -2.31
CA ILE A 41 8.24 -4.51 -2.57
C ILE A 41 8.52 -4.72 -4.05
N ASN A 42 7.58 -4.34 -4.92
CA ASN A 42 7.75 -4.49 -6.37
C ASN A 42 8.95 -3.71 -6.89
N LYS A 43 9.22 -2.51 -6.36
CA LYS A 43 10.34 -1.67 -6.79
C LYS A 43 11.67 -2.11 -6.19
N THR A 44 11.69 -2.52 -4.92
CA THR A 44 12.92 -2.87 -4.20
C THR A 44 13.31 -4.34 -4.36
N GLY A 45 12.36 -5.21 -4.70
CA GLY A 45 12.54 -6.65 -4.70
C GLY A 45 12.72 -7.26 -3.30
N CYS A 46 12.42 -6.52 -2.23
CA CYS A 46 12.62 -7.03 -0.88
C CYS A 46 11.63 -8.15 -0.55
N GLN A 47 12.02 -9.05 0.34
CA GLN A 47 11.13 -10.12 0.79
C GLN A 47 9.98 -9.54 1.63
N TRP A 48 8.80 -10.16 1.58
CA TRP A 48 7.61 -9.72 2.34
C TRP A 48 7.88 -9.54 3.85
N ARG A 49 8.77 -10.38 4.43
CA ARG A 49 9.18 -10.30 5.85
C ARG A 49 10.11 -9.13 6.17
N MET A 50 10.73 -8.53 5.16
CA MET A 50 11.63 -7.39 5.27
C MET A 50 10.91 -6.06 5.01
N LEU A 51 9.58 -6.09 4.85
CA LEU A 51 8.79 -4.88 4.69
C LEU A 51 9.00 -3.97 5.93
N PRO A 52 9.26 -2.66 5.74
CA PRO A 52 9.41 -1.73 6.86
C PRO A 52 8.21 -1.76 7.81
N SER A 53 8.47 -1.63 9.11
CA SER A 53 7.45 -1.63 10.17
C SER A 53 6.47 -0.46 10.11
N ASP A 54 6.76 0.54 9.28
CA ASP A 54 5.88 1.68 9.03
C ASP A 54 4.64 1.29 8.20
N PHE A 55 4.71 0.17 7.48
CA PHE A 55 3.58 -0.39 6.74
C PHE A 55 2.73 -1.30 7.64
N ALA A 56 1.52 -1.63 7.17
CA ALA A 56 0.68 -2.62 7.83
C ALA A 56 1.44 -3.94 8.07
N PRO A 57 1.22 -4.62 9.21
CA PRO A 57 1.98 -5.80 9.57
C PRO A 57 1.81 -6.89 8.50
N TRP A 58 2.93 -7.48 8.09
CA TRP A 58 2.95 -8.55 7.10
C TRP A 58 2.27 -9.82 7.60
N GLN A 59 2.23 -10.02 8.93
CA GLN A 59 1.54 -11.10 9.62
C GLN A 59 0.21 -10.56 10.16
N THR A 60 -0.90 -11.16 9.75
CA THR A 60 -2.26 -10.84 10.22
C THR A 60 -2.72 -11.84 11.27
#